data_AF-A0A8T5GD70-F1
#
_entry.id   AF-A0A8T5GD70-F1
#
_cell.length_a   1.000
_cell.length_b   1.000
_cell.length_c   1.000
_cell.angle_alpha   90.00
_cell.angle_beta   90.00
_cell.angle_gamma   90.00
#
_symmetry.space_group_name_H-M   'P 1'
#
loop_
_entity.id
_entity.type
_entity.pdbx_description
1 polymer ?
#
loop_
_entity_poly.entity_id
_entity_poly.type
_entity_poly.pdbx_seq_one_letter_code
_entity_poly.pdbx_strand_id
1 'polypeptide(L)'
;WYDTKYGKAPYKEVLRVTFNFEGINEEDIAYKQYQLLLNDDIVQAHMERATGEGIALFVPGTNPEQVFKAEGIKYKILDRKVISYEEVLASNNMFVNSK
;
A
#
# COMPACT_ATOMS: atom_id res chain seq x y z
N TRP A 1 -3.13 -21.29 8.26
CA TRP A 1 -2.89 -21.63 9.68
C TRP A 1 -2.66 -20.33 10.44
N TYR A 2 -3.64 -19.94 11.26
CA TYR A 2 -3.69 -18.69 12.03
C TYR A 2 -3.37 -19.06 13.49
N ASP A 3 -2.33 -18.48 14.09
CA ASP A 3 -1.92 -18.76 15.48
C ASP A 3 -2.28 -17.55 16.35
N THR A 4 -3.29 -17.75 17.20
CA THR A 4 -4.00 -16.73 18.00
C THR A 4 -3.32 -16.38 19.32
N LYS A 5 -2.08 -16.83 19.58
CA LYS A 5 -1.44 -16.59 20.90
C LYS A 5 -0.69 -15.26 21.05
N TYR A 6 -0.19 -14.70 19.96
CA TYR A 6 0.30 -13.32 19.82
C TYR A 6 0.20 -13.03 18.33
N GLY A 7 -0.81 -12.25 17.91
CA GLY A 7 -1.26 -12.15 16.52
C GLY A 7 -0.11 -12.01 15.52
N LYS A 8 0.36 -13.15 14.98
CA LYS A 8 1.40 -13.16 13.96
C LYS A 8 0.83 -12.44 12.76
N ALA A 9 1.56 -11.45 12.30
CA ALA A 9 1.20 -10.66 11.15
C ALA A 9 0.90 -11.64 9.98
N PRO A 10 -0.27 -11.55 9.30
CA PRO A 10 -0.69 -12.51 8.26
C PRO A 10 0.33 -12.73 7.13
N TYR A 11 1.30 -11.83 6.98
CA TYR A 11 2.36 -11.86 5.98
C TYR A 11 3.73 -11.72 6.63
N LYS A 12 4.76 -12.38 6.09
CA LYS A 12 6.16 -12.15 6.52
C LYS A 12 6.73 -10.88 5.89
N GLU A 13 6.46 -10.71 4.60
CA GLU A 13 6.95 -9.60 3.79
C GLU A 13 5.83 -9.12 2.88
N VAL A 14 5.90 -7.85 2.51
CA VAL A 14 5.01 -7.24 1.52
C VAL A 14 5.85 -6.45 0.52
N LEU A 15 5.33 -6.32 -0.70
CA LEU A 15 5.91 -5.42 -1.69
C LEU A 15 5.33 -4.02 -1.49
N ARG A 16 6.18 -3.05 -1.18
CA ARG A 16 5.84 -1.63 -1.24
C ARG A 16 6.13 -1.11 -2.64
N VAL A 17 5.12 -0.54 -3.27
CA VAL A 17 5.23 0.15 -4.56
C VAL A 17 4.83 1.61 -4.35
N THR A 18 5.73 2.52 -4.70
CA THR A 18 5.38 3.94 -4.79
C THR A 18 5.10 4.27 -6.24
N PHE A 19 3.95 4.85 -6.53
CA PHE A 19 3.55 5.19 -7.90
C PHE A 19 2.78 6.50 -7.95
N ASN A 20 2.79 7.13 -9.13
CA ASN A 20 1.88 8.24 -9.45
C ASN A 20 0.80 7.74 -10.40
N PHE A 21 -0.42 8.24 -10.21
CA PHE A 21 -1.45 8.10 -11.23
C PHE A 21 -1.13 8.99 -12.44
N GLU A 22 -1.43 8.51 -13.64
CA GLU A 22 -1.27 9.26 -14.87
C GLU A 22 -2.63 9.68 -15.43
N GLY A 23 -2.75 10.98 -15.76
CA GLY A 23 -3.94 11.51 -16.44
C GLY A 23 -5.21 11.53 -15.59
N ILE A 24 -5.07 11.66 -14.27
CA ILE A 24 -6.20 11.88 -13.35
C ILE A 24 -5.99 13.17 -12.54
N ASN A 25 -7.10 13.79 -12.12
CA ASN A 25 -7.09 15.00 -11.30
C ASN A 25 -6.88 14.66 -9.81
N GLU A 26 -6.39 15.63 -9.03
CA GLU A 26 -6.12 15.44 -7.59
C GLU A 26 -7.36 15.02 -6.79
N GLU A 27 -8.55 15.54 -7.14
CA GLU A 27 -9.81 15.17 -6.48
C GLU A 27 -10.16 13.68 -6.68
N ASP A 28 -9.78 13.10 -7.83
CA ASP A 28 -10.00 11.70 -8.16
C ASP A 28 -8.95 10.76 -7.54
N ILE A 29 -7.77 11.29 -7.16
CA ILE A 29 -6.70 10.51 -6.53
C ILE A 29 -7.20 9.87 -5.24
N ALA A 30 -7.89 10.63 -4.40
CA ALA A 30 -8.43 10.13 -3.13
C ALA A 30 -9.46 9.02 -3.36
N TYR A 31 -10.34 9.18 -4.35
CA TYR A 31 -11.32 8.16 -4.73
C TYR A 31 -10.62 6.90 -5.25
N LYS A 32 -9.63 7.04 -6.13
CA LYS A 32 -8.87 5.89 -6.67
C LYS A 32 -8.05 5.17 -5.61
N GLN A 33 -7.46 5.91 -4.68
CA GLN A 33 -6.78 5.33 -3.52
C GLN A 33 -7.77 4.55 -2.64
N TYR A 34 -8.98 5.06 -2.44
CA TYR A 34 -10.04 4.33 -1.73
C TYR A 34 -10.44 3.05 -2.46
N GLN A 35 -10.62 3.10 -3.79
CA GLN A 35 -10.90 1.89 -4.59
C GLN A 35 -9.82 0.84 -4.46
N LEU A 36 -8.54 1.24 -4.46
CA LEU A 36 -7.41 0.33 -4.20
C LEU A 36 -7.53 -0.34 -2.81
N LEU A 37 -7.86 0.42 -1.77
CA LEU A 37 -8.04 -0.14 -0.42
C LEU A 37 -9.21 -1.12 -0.28
N LEU A 38 -10.15 -1.12 -1.23
CA LEU A 38 -11.25 -2.09 -1.25
C LEU A 38 -10.84 -3.45 -1.86
N ASN A 39 -9.65 -3.55 -2.43
CA ASN A 39 -9.11 -4.80 -2.95
C ASN A 39 -8.50 -5.61 -1.80
N ASP A 40 -8.95 -6.85 -1.60
CA ASP A 40 -8.49 -7.73 -0.52
C ASP A 40 -6.99 -8.11 -0.64
N ASP A 41 -6.41 -7.97 -1.84
CA ASP A 41 -4.98 -8.15 -2.07
C ASP A 41 -4.17 -6.89 -1.74
N ILE A 42 -4.80 -5.82 -1.24
CA ILE A 42 -4.11 -4.61 -0.78
C ILE A 42 -4.17 -4.54 0.74
N VAL A 43 -2.99 -4.55 1.35
CA VAL A 43 -2.85 -4.42 2.80
C VAL A 43 -2.98 -2.96 3.24
N GLN A 44 -2.40 -2.05 2.46
CA GLN A 44 -2.41 -0.62 2.76
C GLN A 44 -2.17 0.20 1.49
N ALA A 45 -2.79 1.38 1.39
CA ALA A 45 -2.51 2.37 0.36
C ALA A 45 -2.62 3.78 0.97
N HIS A 46 -1.57 4.59 0.83
CA HIS A 46 -1.56 5.97 1.31
C HIS A 46 -0.66 6.89 0.49
N MET A 47 -0.97 8.19 0.49
CA MET A 47 -0.05 9.19 -0.07
C MET A 47 1.26 9.24 0.73
N GLU A 48 2.38 9.14 0.03
CA GLU A 48 3.72 9.21 0.61
C GLU A 48 4.09 10.67 0.88
N ARG A 49 3.82 11.14 2.10
CA ARG A 49 4.09 12.53 2.49
C ARG A 49 5.58 12.86 2.61
N ALA A 50 6.44 11.86 2.81
CA ALA A 50 7.88 12.08 2.98
C ALA A 50 8.56 12.56 1.69
N THR A 51 8.07 12.09 0.54
CA THR A 51 8.54 12.53 -0.79
C THR A 51 7.63 13.56 -1.44
N GLY A 52 6.36 13.67 -0.99
CA GLY A 52 5.35 14.50 -1.63
C GLY A 52 4.93 14.00 -3.02
N GLU A 53 5.51 12.89 -3.46
CA GLU A 53 5.37 12.34 -4.81
C GLU A 53 4.83 10.91 -4.70
N GLY A 54 3.51 10.80 -4.81
CA GLY A 54 2.82 9.55 -5.12
C GLY A 54 2.17 8.80 -3.96
N ILE A 55 1.66 7.63 -4.31
CA ILE A 55 0.95 6.72 -3.41
C ILE A 55 1.84 5.52 -3.16
N ALA A 56 2.05 5.22 -1.88
CA ALA A 56 2.61 3.97 -1.42
C ALA A 56 1.51 2.91 -1.31
N LEU A 57 1.67 1.82 -2.04
CA LEU A 57 0.80 0.64 -2.05
C LEU A 57 1.54 -0.57 -1.50
N PHE A 58 0.89 -1.33 -0.62
CA PHE A 58 1.47 -2.49 0.04
C PHE A 58 0.66 -3.72 -0.32
N VAL A 59 1.29 -4.67 -1.03
CA VAL A 59 0.64 -5.86 -1.58
C VAL A 59 1.29 -7.11 -0.97
N PRO A 60 0.53 -8.09 -0.46
CA PRO A 60 1.08 -9.35 0.00
C PRO A 60 1.41 -10.23 -1.22
N GLY A 61 2.68 -10.45 -1.48
CA GLY A 61 3.16 -11.18 -2.66
C GLY A 61 3.80 -10.26 -3.69
N THR A 62 3.96 -10.74 -4.93
CA THR A 62 4.92 -10.17 -5.88
C THR A 62 4.31 -9.44 -7.08
N ASN A 63 2.98 -9.41 -7.24
CA ASN A 63 2.39 -8.90 -8.49
C ASN A 63 1.37 -7.74 -8.33
N PRO A 64 1.85 -6.50 -8.07
CA PRO A 64 1.01 -5.30 -7.99
C PRO A 64 0.42 -4.89 -9.35
N GLU A 65 1.01 -5.35 -10.46
CA GLU A 65 0.57 -5.03 -11.82
C GLU A 65 -0.81 -5.61 -12.13
N GLN A 66 -1.14 -6.77 -11.54
CA GLN A 66 -2.48 -7.35 -11.65
C GLN A 66 -3.53 -6.45 -11.01
N VAL A 67 -3.21 -5.87 -9.85
CA VAL A 67 -4.11 -4.95 -9.14
C VAL A 67 -4.34 -3.69 -9.96
N PHE A 68 -3.27 -3.05 -10.46
CA PHE A 68 -3.42 -1.87 -11.29
C PHE A 68 -4.19 -2.14 -12.59
N LYS A 69 -3.97 -3.31 -13.20
CA LYS A 69 -4.69 -3.72 -14.41
C LYS A 69 -6.18 -3.97 -14.13
N ALA A 70 -6.51 -4.63 -13.03
CA ALA A 70 -7.90 -4.91 -12.63
C ALA A 70 -8.69 -3.61 -12.39
N GLU A 71 -8.04 -2.62 -11.77
CA GLU A 71 -8.63 -1.31 -11.48
C GLU A 71 -8.59 -0.33 -12.67
N GLY A 72 -8.03 -0.75 -13.81
CA GLY A 72 -7.89 0.09 -15.01
C GLY A 72 -7.04 1.34 -14.78
N ILE A 73 -6.09 1.26 -13.85
CA ILE A 73 -5.27 2.39 -13.43
C ILE A 73 -4.16 2.61 -14.46
N LYS A 74 -4.01 3.86 -14.92
CA LYS A 74 -2.77 4.31 -15.57
C LYS A 74 -1.84 4.85 -14.50
N TYR A 75 -0.61 4.35 -14.47
CA TYR A 75 0.34 4.65 -13.42
C TYR A 75 1.78 4.70 -13.92
N LYS A 76 2.60 5.44 -13.19
CA LYS A 76 4.05 5.45 -13.29
C LYS A 76 4.65 4.99 -11.97
N ILE A 77 5.35 3.86 -11.97
CA ILE A 77 6.09 3.40 -10.79
C ILE A 77 7.28 4.33 -10.56
N LEU A 78 7.42 4.81 -9.34
CA LEU A 78 8.54 5.63 -8.87
C LEU A 78 9.57 4.77 -8.13
N ASP A 79 9.10 3.86 -7.27
CA ASP A 79 9.93 3.00 -6.44
C ASP A 79 9.24 1.65 -6.18
N ARG A 80 10.04 0.59 -5.96
CA ARG A 80 9.56 -0.71 -5.51
C ARG A 80 10.57 -1.34 -4.56
N LYS A 81 10.10 -1.82 -3.41
CA LYS A 81 10.94 -2.56 -2.46
C LYS A 81 10.15 -3.59 -1.69
N VAL A 82 10.79 -4.71 -1.39
CA VAL A 82 10.28 -5.70 -0.43
C VAL A 82 10.63 -5.21 0.97
N ILE A 83 9.66 -5.26 1.89
CA ILE A 83 9.84 -4.87 3.29
C ILE A 83 9.16 -5.89 4.21
N SER A 84 9.62 -5.97 5.45
CA SER A 84 8.96 -6.80 6.45
C SER A 84 7.59 -6.23 6.77
N TYR A 85 6.60 -7.11 6.91
CA TYR A 85 5.27 -6.67 7.31
C TYR A 85 5.23 -6.15 8.76
N GLU A 86 6.18 -6.57 9.61
CA GLU A 86 6.35 -6.01 10.96
C GLU A 86 6.76 -4.53 10.92
N GLU A 87 7.59 -4.13 9.95
CA GLU A 87 7.98 -2.72 9.74
C GLU A 87 6.77 -1.86 9.34
N VAL A 88 5.86 -2.42 8.55
CA VAL A 88 4.58 -1.77 8.16
C VAL A 88 3.67 -1.59 9.37
N LEU A 89 3.56 -2.59 10.24
CA LEU A 89 2.76 -2.47 11.46
C LEU A 89 3.39 -1.48 12.46
N ALA A 90 4.70 -1.48 12.59
CA ALA A 90 5.43 -0.57 13.47
C ALA A 90 5.27 0.89 13.03
N SER A 91 5.30 1.17 11.73
CA SER A 91 5.08 2.53 11.21
C SER A 91 3.67 3.03 11.51
N ASN A 92 2.65 2.18 11.40
CA ASN A 92 1.28 2.52 11.76
C ASN A 92 1.10 2.78 13.27
N ASN A 93 1.78 2.01 14.13
CA ASN A 93 1.71 2.17 15.60
C ASN A 93 2.40 3.45 16.10
N MET A 94 3.46 3.94 15.44
CA MET A 94 4.13 5.18 15.83
C MET A 94 3.23 6.42 15.70
N PHE A 95 2.24 6.41 14.81
CA PHE A 95 1.24 7.49 14.70
C PHE A 95 0.16 7.44 15.78
N VAL A 96 -0.03 6.30 16.45
CA VAL A 96 -1.05 6.14 17.50
C VAL A 96 -0.54 6.61 18.86
N ASN A 97 0.75 6.46 19.13
CA ASN A 97 1.36 6.81 20.43
C ASN A 97 1.98 8.22 20.49
N SER A 98 1.79 9.06 19.48
CA SER A 98 2.27 10.45 19.47
C SER A 98 1.22 11.47 19.93
N LYS A 99 0.25 11.07 20.76
CA LYS A 99 -0.75 11.95 21.38
C LYS A 99 -0.51 12.10 22.88
#